data_AF-A0A9W6Y1X1-F1
#
_entry.id   AF-A0A9W6Y1X1-F1
#
_cell.length_a   1.000
_cell.length_b   1.000
_cell.length_c   1.000
_cell.angle_alpha   90.00
_cell.angle_beta   90.00
_cell.angle_gamma   90.00
#
_symmetry.space_group_name_H-M   'P 1'
#
loop_
_entity.id
_entity.type
_entity.pdbx_description
1 polymer ?
#
loop_
_entity_poly.entity_id
_entity_poly.type
_entity_poly.pdbx_seq_one_letter_code
_entity_poly.pdbx_strand_id
1 'polypeptide(L)'
;MKTWLKYMKMVNKNDPDAAIITSLTARYGDAKLAKMIVEAKTMPKTAQIAGKLEHGQIQAWIKNHESVEDVFVLLALDKVGDNLFRTPQFKSWVAFATASIPKNPEVSIMMALKTRYNDKSLAVMIESATKVPSTEAIATKLQINLLDRWYLEKKKPGDVLVLLQINKPGKNIIGSPEFNTWAIYTTMLSKKDPEASMISTMTNHYGDEALSAMLETAKNVRETKAMADDLQNAQFKSWLARELTPKEFLNLLGMQNTLREPNDIVWYMYKAFYETAKATKTKS
;
A
#
# COMPACT_ATOMS: atom_id res chain seq x y z
N MET A 1 0.78 -30.90 27.11
CA MET A 1 1.64 -30.57 25.94
C MET A 1 3.10 -30.97 26.15
N LYS A 2 3.85 -30.42 27.12
CA LYS A 2 5.28 -30.73 27.33
C LYS A 2 5.59 -32.23 27.47
N THR A 3 4.79 -32.96 28.28
CA THR A 3 4.94 -34.42 28.46
C THR A 3 4.73 -35.20 27.17
N TRP A 4 3.68 -34.87 26.40
CA TRP A 4 3.41 -35.49 25.11
C TRP A 4 4.52 -35.22 24.08
N LEU A 5 5.05 -33.99 24.02
CA LEU A 5 6.19 -33.67 23.16
C LEU A 5 7.44 -34.48 23.52
N LYS A 6 7.71 -34.67 24.82
CA LYS A 6 8.81 -35.52 25.29
C LYS A 6 8.61 -36.99 24.88
N TYR A 7 7.39 -37.50 25.02
CA TYR A 7 7.03 -38.84 24.58
C TYR A 7 7.22 -39.03 23.07
N MET A 8 6.69 -38.11 22.25
CA MET A 8 6.84 -38.15 20.79
C MET A 8 8.32 -38.16 20.37
N LYS A 9 9.17 -37.39 21.04
CA LYS A 9 10.62 -37.38 20.81
C LYS A 9 11.31 -38.69 21.17
N MET A 10 10.82 -39.37 22.20
CA MET A 10 11.36 -40.65 22.65
C MET A 10 11.02 -41.80 21.69
N VAL A 11 9.78 -41.81 21.15
CA VAL A 11 9.29 -42.90 20.31
C VAL A 11 9.57 -42.70 18.82
N ASN A 12 9.71 -41.46 18.34
CA ASN A 12 10.03 -41.14 16.93
C ASN A 12 11.48 -40.64 16.79
N LYS A 13 12.47 -41.51 17.01
CA LYS A 13 13.89 -41.09 17.09
C LYS A 13 14.48 -40.51 15.80
N ASN A 14 13.95 -40.89 14.63
CA ASN A 14 14.52 -40.50 13.34
C ASN A 14 14.10 -39.09 12.89
N ASP A 15 12.83 -38.73 13.08
CA ASP A 15 12.28 -37.43 12.69
C ASP A 15 11.13 -37.04 13.66
N PRO A 16 11.46 -36.72 14.92
CA PRO A 16 10.45 -36.51 15.94
C PRO A 16 9.61 -35.26 15.68
N ASP A 17 10.19 -34.23 15.07
CA ASP A 17 9.49 -32.99 14.79
C ASP A 17 8.47 -33.18 13.66
N ALA A 18 8.80 -33.94 12.59
CA ALA A 18 7.79 -34.31 11.58
C ALA A 18 6.64 -35.13 12.18
N ALA A 19 6.92 -36.13 13.03
CA ALA A 19 5.88 -36.94 13.66
C ALA A 19 4.94 -36.11 14.55
N ILE A 20 5.48 -35.13 15.28
CA ILE A 20 4.71 -34.17 16.07
C ILE A 20 3.79 -33.35 15.17
N ILE A 21 4.33 -32.78 14.09
CA ILE A 21 3.55 -31.94 13.18
C ILE A 21 2.47 -32.74 12.48
N THR A 22 2.77 -33.91 11.92
CA THR A 22 1.77 -34.79 11.30
C THR A 22 0.62 -35.12 12.25
N SER A 23 0.94 -35.43 13.53
CA SER A 23 -0.09 -35.72 14.53
C SER A 23 -0.98 -34.51 14.86
N LEU A 24 -0.37 -33.31 14.93
CA LEU A 24 -1.12 -32.08 15.20
C LEU A 24 -1.94 -31.65 13.98
N THR A 25 -1.39 -31.74 12.77
CA THR A 25 -2.07 -31.43 11.52
C THR A 25 -3.25 -32.37 11.29
N ALA A 26 -3.10 -33.68 11.54
CA ALA A 26 -4.21 -34.63 11.43
C ALA A 26 -5.38 -34.30 12.39
N ARG A 27 -5.09 -33.68 13.55
CA ARG A 27 -6.12 -33.32 14.53
C ARG A 27 -6.77 -31.97 14.26
N TYR A 28 -6.00 -30.97 13.82
CA TYR A 28 -6.44 -29.58 13.76
C TYR A 28 -6.58 -29.04 12.33
N GLY A 29 -5.92 -29.64 11.34
CA GLY A 29 -5.69 -29.08 10.02
C GLY A 29 -4.64 -27.96 10.02
N ASP A 30 -4.03 -27.69 8.86
CA ASP A 30 -2.95 -26.71 8.71
C ASP A 30 -3.34 -25.30 9.14
N ALA A 31 -4.45 -24.77 8.62
CA ALA A 31 -4.93 -23.42 8.92
C ALA A 31 -5.14 -23.18 10.42
N LYS A 32 -5.81 -24.12 11.10
CA LYS A 32 -6.12 -23.98 12.54
C LYS A 32 -4.86 -24.16 13.37
N LEU A 33 -3.99 -25.12 13.02
CA LEU A 33 -2.72 -25.34 13.70
C LEU A 33 -1.81 -24.12 13.59
N ALA A 34 -1.66 -23.55 12.39
CA ALA A 34 -0.86 -22.35 12.16
C ALA A 34 -1.37 -21.17 12.98
N LYS A 35 -2.69 -20.97 13.04
CA LYS A 35 -3.31 -19.95 13.89
C LYS A 35 -2.96 -20.15 15.37
N MET A 36 -3.13 -21.36 15.91
CA MET A 36 -2.79 -21.66 17.31
C MET A 36 -1.31 -21.41 17.60
N ILE A 37 -0.42 -21.77 16.67
CA ILE A 37 1.02 -21.56 16.79
C ILE A 37 1.35 -20.07 16.85
N VAL A 38 0.82 -19.27 15.91
CA VAL A 38 1.06 -17.81 15.87
C VAL A 38 0.54 -17.12 17.13
N GLU A 39 -0.64 -17.50 17.61
CA GLU A 39 -1.19 -16.98 18.87
C GLU A 39 -0.33 -17.40 20.08
N ALA A 40 0.08 -18.67 20.16
CA ALA A 40 0.95 -19.16 21.24
C ALA A 40 2.35 -18.53 21.25
N LYS A 41 2.83 -18.01 20.10
CA LYS A 41 4.10 -17.24 20.03
C LYS A 41 4.02 -15.89 20.74
N THR A 42 2.83 -15.32 20.91
CA THR A 42 2.64 -14.04 21.60
C THR A 42 2.76 -14.16 23.13
N MET A 43 2.68 -15.37 23.67
CA MET A 43 2.70 -15.61 25.11
C MET A 43 4.11 -16.07 25.57
N PRO A 44 4.74 -15.40 26.55
CA PRO A 44 6.10 -15.72 26.98
C PRO A 44 6.32 -17.18 27.39
N LYS A 45 5.33 -17.80 28.06
CA LYS A 45 5.43 -19.19 28.56
C LYS A 45 5.40 -20.25 27.45
N THR A 46 4.84 -19.93 26.28
CA THR A 46 4.67 -20.88 25.16
C THR A 46 5.48 -20.51 23.93
N ALA A 47 6.03 -19.30 23.86
CA ALA A 47 6.74 -18.78 22.69
C ALA A 47 7.84 -19.72 22.17
N GLN A 48 8.66 -20.27 23.07
CA GLN A 48 9.75 -21.17 22.68
C GLN A 48 9.23 -22.47 22.03
N ILE A 49 8.17 -23.06 22.58
CA ILE A 49 7.59 -24.30 22.03
C ILE A 49 6.86 -24.00 20.72
N ALA A 50 6.11 -22.89 20.67
CA ALA A 50 5.40 -22.47 19.48
C ALA A 50 6.36 -22.16 18.32
N GLY A 51 7.52 -21.54 18.57
CA GLY A 51 8.54 -21.34 17.55
C GLY A 51 9.12 -22.64 16.99
N LYS A 52 9.31 -23.67 17.83
CA LYS A 52 9.72 -25.01 17.35
C LYS A 52 8.64 -25.68 16.50
N LEU A 53 7.37 -25.53 16.89
CA LEU A 53 6.24 -26.05 16.11
C LEU A 53 6.08 -25.32 14.77
N GLU A 54 6.23 -23.99 14.74
CA GLU A 54 6.23 -23.22 13.50
C GLU A 54 7.32 -23.67 12.54
N HIS A 55 8.55 -23.83 13.05
CA HIS A 55 9.67 -24.34 12.26
C HIS A 55 9.37 -25.74 11.70
N GLY A 56 8.89 -26.66 12.55
CA GLY A 56 8.50 -28.00 12.11
C GLY A 56 7.40 -27.97 11.04
N GLN A 57 6.40 -27.11 11.20
CA GLN A 57 5.31 -26.97 10.23
C GLN A 57 5.83 -26.49 8.86
N ILE A 58 6.70 -25.48 8.87
CA ILE A 58 7.34 -24.97 7.64
C ILE A 58 8.19 -26.05 6.96
N GLN A 59 9.01 -26.79 7.73
CA GLN A 59 9.83 -27.86 7.17
C GLN A 59 8.98 -29.01 6.60
N ALA A 60 7.83 -29.32 7.20
CA ALA A 60 6.91 -30.30 6.68
C ALA A 60 6.36 -29.89 5.30
N TRP A 61 5.92 -28.63 5.14
CA TRP A 61 5.48 -28.12 3.84
C TRP A 61 6.61 -28.12 2.80
N ILE A 62 7.82 -27.73 3.17
CA ILE A 62 9.00 -27.76 2.27
C ILE A 62 9.30 -29.20 1.82
N LYS A 63 9.31 -30.16 2.75
CA LYS A 63 9.59 -31.58 2.48
C LYS A 63 8.52 -32.23 1.59
N ASN A 64 7.27 -31.78 1.71
CA ASN A 64 6.17 -32.22 0.87
C ASN A 64 6.13 -31.51 -0.49
N HIS A 65 7.09 -30.62 -0.79
CA HIS A 65 7.15 -29.84 -2.02
C HIS A 65 5.92 -28.95 -2.26
N GLU A 66 5.29 -28.47 -1.18
CA GLU A 66 4.18 -27.53 -1.28
C GLU A 66 4.65 -26.22 -1.93
N SER A 67 3.86 -25.66 -2.83
CA SER A 67 4.13 -24.34 -3.41
C SER A 67 3.67 -23.19 -2.49
N VAL A 68 4.08 -21.96 -2.80
CA VAL A 68 3.58 -20.75 -2.10
C VAL A 68 2.06 -20.64 -2.24
N GLU A 69 1.52 -21.00 -3.39
CA GLU A 69 0.09 -21.02 -3.69
C GLU A 69 -0.64 -22.14 -2.94
N ASP A 70 -0.05 -23.34 -2.83
CA ASP A 70 -0.65 -24.46 -2.10
C ASP A 70 -0.77 -24.13 -0.62
N VAL A 71 0.31 -23.64 0.01
CA VAL A 71 0.27 -23.27 1.43
C VAL A 71 -0.68 -22.09 1.68
N PHE A 72 -0.87 -21.19 0.72
CA PHE A 72 -1.89 -20.13 0.82
C PHE A 72 -3.30 -20.72 0.99
N VAL A 73 -3.62 -21.76 0.22
CA VAL A 73 -4.93 -22.45 0.27
C VAL A 73 -5.02 -23.37 1.50
N LEU A 74 -3.95 -24.10 1.86
CA LEU A 74 -3.89 -24.92 3.08
C LEU A 74 -4.16 -24.11 4.34
N LEU A 75 -3.74 -22.83 4.33
CA LEU A 75 -3.96 -21.88 5.41
C LEU A 75 -5.30 -21.13 5.31
N ALA A 76 -6.14 -21.49 4.34
CA ALA A 76 -7.45 -20.91 4.05
C ALA A 76 -7.43 -19.39 3.80
N LEU A 77 -6.31 -18.86 3.27
CA LEU A 77 -6.13 -17.44 2.99
C LEU A 77 -6.86 -16.99 1.71
N ASP A 78 -7.31 -17.93 0.88
CA ASP A 78 -8.18 -17.70 -0.27
C ASP A 78 -9.61 -17.28 0.13
N LYS A 79 -9.98 -17.47 1.41
CA LYS A 79 -11.34 -17.25 1.92
C LYS A 79 -11.49 -16.01 2.81
N VAL A 80 -10.42 -15.27 3.06
CA VAL A 80 -10.41 -14.18 4.06
C VAL A 80 -10.60 -12.78 3.45
N GLY A 81 -10.50 -12.65 2.12
CA GLY A 81 -10.66 -11.39 1.40
C GLY A 81 -9.76 -10.27 1.93
N ASP A 82 -10.32 -9.08 2.07
CA ASP A 82 -9.59 -7.85 2.45
C ASP A 82 -8.95 -7.91 3.84
N ASN A 83 -9.34 -8.87 4.68
CA ASN A 83 -8.76 -9.07 6.01
C ASN A 83 -7.44 -9.86 6.01
N LEU A 84 -6.94 -10.26 4.83
CA LEU A 84 -5.75 -11.11 4.64
C LEU A 84 -4.60 -10.78 5.58
N PHE A 85 -4.11 -9.52 5.54
CA PHE A 85 -2.95 -9.07 6.30
C PHE A 85 -3.14 -9.15 7.82
N ARG A 86 -4.39 -9.12 8.30
CA ARG A 86 -4.74 -9.16 9.73
C ARG A 86 -4.83 -10.58 10.27
N THR A 87 -4.84 -11.59 9.40
CA THR A 87 -4.95 -12.99 9.84
C THR A 87 -3.62 -13.49 10.42
N PRO A 88 -3.64 -14.22 11.56
CA PRO A 88 -2.44 -14.90 12.07
C PRO A 88 -1.80 -15.82 11.03
N GLN A 89 -2.62 -16.49 10.22
CA GLN A 89 -2.17 -17.42 9.18
C GLN A 89 -1.35 -16.73 8.08
N PHE A 90 -1.63 -15.47 7.75
CA PHE A 90 -0.80 -14.71 6.79
C PHE A 90 0.65 -14.60 7.25
N LYS A 91 0.90 -14.45 8.57
CA LYS A 91 2.26 -14.44 9.12
C LYS A 91 2.96 -15.80 8.94
N SER A 92 2.22 -16.89 9.14
CA SER A 92 2.74 -18.25 8.93
C SER A 92 3.05 -18.51 7.45
N TRP A 93 2.17 -18.06 6.55
CA TRP A 93 2.38 -18.15 5.11
C TRP A 93 3.60 -17.35 4.63
N VAL A 94 3.76 -16.11 5.10
CA VAL A 94 4.95 -15.29 4.81
C VAL A 94 6.22 -15.95 5.33
N ALA A 95 6.19 -16.53 6.54
CA ALA A 95 7.33 -17.25 7.10
C ALA A 95 7.68 -18.49 6.25
N PHE A 96 6.69 -19.24 5.78
CA PHE A 96 6.89 -20.35 4.85
C PHE A 96 7.50 -19.88 3.52
N ALA A 97 6.93 -18.86 2.87
CA ALA A 97 7.44 -18.35 1.59
C ALA A 97 8.88 -17.84 1.74
N THR A 98 9.20 -17.18 2.86
CA THR A 98 10.55 -16.71 3.20
C THR A 98 11.54 -17.87 3.36
N ALA A 99 11.14 -18.94 4.03
CA ALA A 99 11.99 -20.12 4.22
C ALA A 99 12.16 -20.94 2.94
N SER A 100 11.13 -21.02 2.11
CA SER A 100 11.10 -21.86 0.90
C SER A 100 11.83 -21.22 -0.27
N ILE A 101 11.81 -19.88 -0.37
CA ILE A 101 12.46 -19.13 -1.47
C ILE A 101 13.30 -17.98 -0.89
N PRO A 102 14.43 -18.27 -0.20
CA PRO A 102 15.18 -17.26 0.57
C PRO A 102 15.79 -16.14 -0.27
N LYS A 103 16.03 -16.39 -1.57
CA LYS A 103 16.67 -15.41 -2.45
C LYS A 103 15.78 -14.22 -2.78
N ASN A 104 14.48 -14.43 -2.97
CA ASN A 104 13.51 -13.40 -3.38
C ASN A 104 12.08 -13.74 -2.91
N PRO A 105 11.84 -13.85 -1.59
CA PRO A 105 10.54 -14.27 -1.09
C PRO A 105 9.43 -13.26 -1.38
N GLU A 106 9.74 -11.96 -1.37
CA GLU A 106 8.78 -10.89 -1.68
C GLU A 106 8.22 -11.01 -3.10
N VAL A 107 9.03 -11.41 -4.08
CA VAL A 107 8.57 -11.60 -5.48
C VAL A 107 7.54 -12.74 -5.54
N SER A 108 7.82 -13.86 -4.88
CA SER A 108 6.96 -15.04 -4.89
C SER A 108 5.65 -14.78 -4.14
N ILE A 109 5.72 -14.15 -2.97
CA ILE A 109 4.55 -13.67 -2.23
C ILE A 109 3.71 -12.76 -3.11
N MET A 110 4.33 -11.78 -3.75
CA MET A 110 3.62 -10.82 -4.59
C MET A 110 2.97 -11.49 -5.82
N MET A 111 3.65 -12.44 -6.46
CA MET A 111 3.07 -13.22 -7.57
C MET A 111 1.83 -13.98 -7.11
N ALA A 112 1.92 -14.71 -5.99
CA ALA A 112 0.79 -15.43 -5.43
C ALA A 112 -0.39 -14.50 -5.11
N LEU A 113 -0.14 -13.31 -4.53
CA LEU A 113 -1.19 -12.32 -4.26
C LEU A 113 -1.84 -11.79 -5.55
N LYS A 114 -1.07 -11.54 -6.61
CA LYS A 114 -1.60 -11.05 -7.91
C LYS A 114 -2.47 -12.06 -8.65
N THR A 115 -2.41 -13.35 -8.30
CA THR A 115 -3.36 -14.34 -8.87
C THR A 115 -4.78 -14.16 -8.34
N ARG A 116 -4.97 -13.40 -7.24
CA ARG A 116 -6.24 -13.27 -6.51
C ARG A 116 -6.72 -11.82 -6.40
N TYR A 117 -5.79 -10.87 -6.35
CA TYR A 117 -6.09 -9.46 -6.20
C TYR A 117 -5.59 -8.68 -7.41
N ASN A 118 -6.45 -7.83 -7.97
CA ASN A 118 -6.02 -6.87 -8.98
C ASN A 118 -5.11 -5.79 -8.35
N ASP A 119 -4.37 -5.06 -9.20
CA ASP A 119 -3.37 -4.08 -8.72
C ASP A 119 -3.98 -3.01 -7.81
N LYS A 120 -5.20 -2.53 -8.08
CA LYS A 120 -5.90 -1.57 -7.23
C LYS A 120 -6.17 -2.12 -5.84
N SER A 121 -6.81 -3.29 -5.78
CA SER A 121 -7.21 -3.91 -4.50
C SER A 121 -5.97 -4.24 -3.68
N LEU A 122 -4.94 -4.79 -4.32
CA LEU A 122 -3.69 -5.13 -3.67
C LEU A 122 -2.95 -3.90 -3.14
N ALA A 123 -2.90 -2.81 -3.93
CA ALA A 123 -2.33 -1.53 -3.49
C ALA A 123 -3.03 -0.99 -2.23
N VAL A 124 -4.37 -0.98 -2.22
CA VAL A 124 -5.17 -0.51 -1.08
C VAL A 124 -4.95 -1.36 0.16
N MET A 125 -4.94 -2.69 0.01
CA MET A 125 -4.71 -3.61 1.13
C MET A 125 -3.31 -3.43 1.71
N ILE A 126 -2.29 -3.28 0.86
CA ILE A 126 -0.90 -3.05 1.29
C ILE A 126 -0.78 -1.70 2.00
N GLU A 127 -1.30 -0.62 1.42
CA GLU A 127 -1.24 0.73 2.04
C GLU A 127 -1.98 0.77 3.38
N SER A 128 -3.10 0.08 3.50
CA SER A 128 -3.80 -0.05 4.77
C SER A 128 -3.00 -0.84 5.80
N ALA A 129 -2.25 -1.86 5.35
CA ALA A 129 -1.44 -2.71 6.22
C ALA A 129 -0.13 -2.03 6.67
N THR A 130 0.40 -1.03 5.94
CA THR A 130 1.56 -0.24 6.40
C THR A 130 1.21 0.62 7.60
N LYS A 131 -0.06 1.02 7.76
CA LYS A 131 -0.55 1.84 8.89
C LYS A 131 -0.81 1.06 10.17
N VAL A 132 -0.69 -0.27 10.14
CA VAL A 132 -0.98 -1.13 11.30
C VAL A 132 0.34 -1.70 11.84
N PRO A 133 0.74 -1.38 13.09
CA PRO A 133 2.05 -1.77 13.62
C PRO A 133 2.37 -3.26 13.52
N SER A 134 1.36 -4.13 13.66
CA SER A 134 1.54 -5.58 13.60
C SER A 134 1.80 -6.14 12.20
N THR A 135 1.59 -5.34 11.15
CA THR A 135 1.73 -5.71 9.73
C THR A 135 2.64 -4.77 8.94
N GLU A 136 3.03 -3.64 9.51
CA GLU A 136 3.83 -2.59 8.87
C GLU A 136 5.07 -3.14 8.17
N ALA A 137 5.91 -3.89 8.88
CA ALA A 137 7.18 -4.37 8.33
C ALA A 137 7.03 -5.21 7.05
N ILE A 138 6.04 -6.11 7.00
CA ILE A 138 5.80 -6.94 5.81
C ILE A 138 5.07 -6.15 4.72
N ALA A 139 4.13 -5.29 5.10
CA ALA A 139 3.40 -4.44 4.16
C ALA A 139 4.34 -3.47 3.44
N THR A 140 5.29 -2.85 4.15
CA THR A 140 6.28 -1.94 3.56
C THR A 140 7.16 -2.64 2.53
N LYS A 141 7.62 -3.86 2.81
CA LYS A 141 8.37 -4.67 1.84
C LYS A 141 7.55 -4.99 0.58
N LEU A 142 6.29 -5.35 0.76
CA LEU A 142 5.38 -5.63 -0.36
C LEU A 142 5.04 -4.36 -1.14
N GLN A 143 4.92 -3.21 -0.48
CA GLN A 143 4.74 -1.92 -1.13
C GLN A 143 5.95 -1.62 -2.02
N ILE A 144 7.18 -1.73 -1.50
CA ILE A 144 8.41 -1.53 -2.29
C ILE A 144 8.41 -2.45 -3.51
N ASN A 145 8.12 -3.74 -3.33
CA ASN A 145 8.07 -4.70 -4.44
C ASN A 145 7.01 -4.35 -5.50
N LEU A 146 5.84 -3.86 -5.07
CA LEU A 146 4.78 -3.40 -5.98
C LEU A 146 5.22 -2.19 -6.80
N LEU A 147 5.83 -1.20 -6.15
CA LEU A 147 6.32 0.02 -6.79
C LEU A 147 7.49 -0.27 -7.74
N ASP A 148 8.45 -1.09 -7.32
CA ASP A 148 9.57 -1.54 -8.16
C ASP A 148 9.07 -2.27 -9.40
N ARG A 149 8.02 -3.10 -9.26
CA ARG A 149 7.41 -3.75 -10.43
C ARG A 149 6.82 -2.73 -11.39
N TRP A 150 6.01 -1.79 -10.90
CA TRP A 150 5.44 -0.74 -11.78
C TRP A 150 6.54 0.07 -12.49
N TYR A 151 7.64 0.33 -11.80
CA TYR A 151 8.83 0.97 -12.37
C TYR A 151 9.49 0.12 -13.46
N LEU A 152 9.71 -1.17 -13.21
CA LEU A 152 10.27 -2.12 -14.19
C LEU A 152 9.35 -2.31 -15.41
N GLU A 153 8.03 -2.27 -15.19
CA GLU A 153 7.01 -2.26 -16.25
C GLU A 153 6.93 -0.90 -16.98
N LYS A 154 7.78 0.07 -16.60
CA LYS A 154 7.87 1.43 -17.18
C LYS A 154 6.56 2.21 -17.12
N LYS A 155 5.73 1.96 -16.11
CA LYS A 155 4.47 2.70 -15.92
C LYS A 155 4.76 4.15 -15.57
N LYS A 156 4.14 5.08 -16.28
CA LYS A 156 4.18 6.51 -15.91
C LYS A 156 3.20 6.77 -14.77
N PRO A 157 3.34 7.90 -14.04
CA PRO A 157 2.37 8.32 -13.03
C PRO A 157 0.92 8.31 -13.54
N GLY A 158 0.66 8.76 -14.77
CA GLY A 158 -0.68 8.73 -15.36
C GLY A 158 -1.22 7.31 -15.57
N ASP A 159 -0.37 6.35 -15.97
CA ASP A 159 -0.79 4.95 -16.14
C ASP A 159 -1.20 4.34 -14.80
N VAL A 160 -0.47 4.65 -13.73
CA VAL A 160 -0.79 4.18 -12.37
C VAL A 160 -2.04 4.87 -11.82
N LEU A 161 -2.24 6.15 -12.12
CA LEU A 161 -3.47 6.88 -11.76
C LEU A 161 -4.72 6.18 -12.33
N VAL A 162 -4.67 5.76 -13.59
CA VAL A 162 -5.73 5.00 -14.27
C VAL A 162 -5.84 3.58 -13.71
N LEU A 163 -4.70 2.90 -13.48
CA LEU A 163 -4.66 1.55 -12.89
C LEU A 163 -5.37 1.49 -11.53
N LEU A 164 -5.17 2.51 -10.70
CA LEU A 164 -5.80 2.65 -9.39
C LEU A 164 -7.22 3.25 -9.46
N GLN A 165 -7.69 3.59 -10.66
CA GLN A 165 -9.03 4.12 -10.94
C GLN A 165 -9.34 5.42 -10.19
N ILE A 166 -8.32 6.24 -9.97
CA ILE A 166 -8.41 7.56 -9.36
C ILE A 166 -8.12 8.65 -10.40
N ASN A 167 -8.63 8.44 -11.61
CA ASN A 167 -8.55 9.38 -12.73
C ASN A 167 -9.93 9.92 -13.14
N LYS A 168 -10.97 9.59 -12.38
CA LYS A 168 -12.36 9.97 -12.66
C LYS A 168 -12.78 11.14 -11.78
N PRO A 169 -13.50 12.13 -12.32
CA PRO A 169 -14.09 13.21 -11.54
C PRO A 169 -15.23 12.71 -10.64
N GLY A 170 -15.62 13.49 -9.63
CA GLY A 170 -16.84 13.27 -8.85
C GLY A 170 -16.63 12.80 -7.39
N LYS A 171 -15.39 12.52 -6.97
CA LYS A 171 -15.04 12.30 -5.56
C LYS A 171 -13.67 12.88 -5.27
N ASN A 172 -13.51 13.54 -4.12
CA ASN A 172 -12.20 13.94 -3.65
C ASN A 172 -11.37 12.69 -3.29
N ILE A 173 -10.26 12.50 -4.00
CA ILE A 173 -9.36 11.36 -3.83
C ILE A 173 -8.20 11.64 -2.88
N ILE A 174 -7.94 12.92 -2.54
CA ILE A 174 -6.77 13.30 -1.74
C ILE A 174 -6.86 12.60 -0.37
N GLY A 175 -5.79 11.89 -0.01
CA GLY A 175 -5.71 11.11 1.22
C GLY A 175 -6.32 9.70 1.15
N SER A 176 -6.92 9.30 0.02
CA SER A 176 -7.37 7.91 -0.14
C SER A 176 -6.17 6.95 -0.21
N PRO A 177 -6.31 5.67 0.18
CA PRO A 177 -5.23 4.69 0.05
C PRO A 177 -4.67 4.55 -1.37
N GLU A 178 -5.53 4.66 -2.38
CA GLU A 178 -5.14 4.69 -3.79
C GLU A 178 -4.28 5.93 -4.10
N PHE A 179 -4.74 7.11 -3.69
CA PHE A 179 -4.00 8.36 -3.90
C PHE A 179 -2.64 8.33 -3.21
N ASN A 180 -2.58 7.89 -1.95
CA ASN A 180 -1.33 7.80 -1.21
C ASN A 180 -0.35 6.85 -1.90
N THR A 181 -0.83 5.70 -2.39
CA THR A 181 0.02 4.76 -3.13
C THR A 181 0.55 5.38 -4.44
N TRP A 182 -0.32 6.06 -5.19
CA TRP A 182 0.06 6.78 -6.40
C TRP A 182 1.05 7.93 -6.13
N ALA A 183 0.85 8.68 -5.05
CA ALA A 183 1.73 9.76 -4.64
C ALA A 183 3.11 9.23 -4.27
N ILE A 184 3.20 8.14 -3.50
CA ILE A 184 4.48 7.47 -3.18
C ILE A 184 5.19 7.03 -4.47
N TYR A 185 4.47 6.43 -5.41
CA TYR A 185 5.03 6.02 -6.70
C TYR A 185 5.57 7.21 -7.49
N THR A 186 4.80 8.30 -7.58
CA THR A 186 5.18 9.50 -8.32
C THR A 186 6.41 10.17 -7.68
N THR A 187 6.48 10.19 -6.35
CA THR A 187 7.66 10.68 -5.60
C THR A 187 8.89 9.83 -5.86
N MET A 188 8.74 8.52 -5.95
CA MET A 188 9.84 7.61 -6.31
C MET A 188 10.43 7.95 -7.68
N LEU A 189 9.60 8.28 -8.66
CA LEU A 189 10.02 8.65 -10.02
C LEU A 189 10.55 10.08 -10.14
N SER A 190 10.03 11.02 -9.35
CA SER A 190 10.24 12.47 -9.51
C SER A 190 10.84 13.12 -8.26
N LYS A 191 11.89 12.53 -7.69
CA LYS A 191 12.47 12.93 -6.38
C LYS A 191 12.81 14.42 -6.21
N LYS A 192 13.10 15.15 -7.29
CA LYS A 192 13.47 16.57 -7.23
C LYS A 192 12.28 17.52 -7.06
N ASP A 193 11.15 17.18 -7.68
CA ASP A 193 9.94 18.01 -7.66
C ASP A 193 8.70 17.10 -7.83
N PRO A 194 8.39 16.31 -6.79
CA PRO A 194 7.31 15.33 -6.88
C PRO A 194 5.94 16.00 -6.98
N GLU A 195 5.73 17.14 -6.31
CA GLU A 195 4.47 17.88 -6.36
C GLU A 195 4.20 18.41 -7.77
N ALA A 196 5.19 18.98 -8.48
CA ALA A 196 4.98 19.42 -9.86
C ALA A 196 4.62 18.24 -10.79
N SER A 197 5.23 17.07 -10.58
CA SER A 197 4.91 15.85 -11.34
C SER A 197 3.49 15.35 -11.07
N MET A 198 3.07 15.36 -9.80
CA MET A 198 1.71 15.03 -9.39
C MET A 198 0.70 16.00 -10.01
N ILE A 199 0.93 17.30 -9.90
CA ILE A 199 0.04 18.33 -10.47
C ILE A 199 -0.06 18.20 -11.98
N SER A 200 1.07 18.08 -12.69
CA SER A 200 1.05 17.90 -14.15
C SER A 200 0.22 16.69 -14.57
N THR A 201 0.43 15.56 -13.88
CA THR A 201 -0.34 14.34 -14.13
C THR A 201 -1.83 14.53 -13.85
N MET A 202 -2.18 15.08 -12.69
CA MET A 202 -3.58 15.27 -12.30
C MET A 202 -4.28 16.29 -13.18
N THR A 203 -3.63 17.40 -13.56
CA THR A 203 -4.21 18.39 -14.49
C THR A 203 -4.54 17.76 -15.83
N ASN A 204 -3.72 16.84 -16.35
CA ASN A 204 -4.00 16.14 -17.60
C ASN A 204 -5.23 15.20 -17.53
N HIS A 205 -5.62 14.74 -16.33
CA HIS A 205 -6.77 13.84 -16.16
C HIS A 205 -8.03 14.56 -15.66
N TYR A 206 -7.87 15.59 -14.83
CA TYR A 206 -8.97 16.30 -14.17
C TYR A 206 -9.26 17.68 -14.78
N GLY A 207 -8.27 18.30 -15.42
CA GLY A 207 -8.30 19.73 -15.74
C GLY A 207 -7.95 20.60 -14.54
N ASP A 208 -7.58 21.85 -14.81
CA ASP A 208 -7.18 22.80 -13.77
C ASP A 208 -8.32 23.10 -12.79
N GLU A 209 -9.53 23.37 -13.28
CA GLU A 209 -10.71 23.71 -12.46
C GLU A 209 -11.05 22.63 -11.44
N ALA A 210 -11.26 21.39 -11.90
CA ALA A 210 -11.67 20.30 -11.01
C ALA A 210 -10.57 19.95 -10.01
N LEU A 211 -9.30 20.00 -10.44
CA LEU A 211 -8.16 19.76 -9.54
C LEU A 211 -8.07 20.83 -8.46
N SER A 212 -8.22 22.10 -8.81
CA SER A 212 -8.22 23.20 -7.84
C SER A 212 -9.31 23.02 -6.78
N ALA A 213 -10.54 22.71 -7.20
CA ALA A 213 -11.64 22.49 -6.28
C ALA A 213 -11.38 21.31 -5.33
N MET A 214 -10.81 20.21 -5.85
CA MET A 214 -10.46 19.04 -5.03
C MET A 214 -9.40 19.37 -3.98
N LEU A 215 -8.33 20.09 -4.36
CA LEU A 215 -7.26 20.48 -3.45
C LEU A 215 -7.76 21.44 -2.38
N GLU A 216 -8.53 22.46 -2.75
CA GLU A 216 -9.10 23.40 -1.77
C GLU A 216 -10.03 22.69 -0.79
N THR A 217 -10.89 21.79 -1.28
CA THR A 217 -11.74 20.97 -0.42
C THR A 217 -10.92 20.11 0.54
N ALA A 218 -9.79 19.55 0.09
CA ALA A 218 -8.91 18.70 0.90
C ALA A 218 -8.18 19.47 2.02
N LYS A 219 -8.09 20.81 1.95
CA LYS A 219 -7.53 21.64 3.03
C LYS A 219 -8.42 21.70 4.27
N ASN A 220 -9.71 21.44 4.10
CA ASN A 220 -10.69 21.43 5.20
C ASN A 220 -10.64 20.15 6.05
N VAL A 221 -9.84 19.16 5.65
CA VAL A 221 -9.64 17.91 6.40
C VAL A 221 -8.23 17.91 6.99
N ARG A 222 -8.14 17.73 8.31
CA ARG A 222 -6.89 17.86 9.08
C ARG A 222 -5.78 16.97 8.54
N GLU A 223 -6.10 15.73 8.19
CA GLU A 223 -5.17 14.70 7.74
C GLU A 223 -4.58 14.99 6.36
N THR A 224 -5.32 15.69 5.50
CA THR A 224 -4.92 15.98 4.11
C THR A 224 -4.45 17.41 3.91
N LYS A 225 -4.64 18.30 4.89
CA LYS A 225 -4.39 19.73 4.74
C LYS A 225 -2.98 20.06 4.26
N ALA A 226 -1.95 19.51 4.91
CA ALA A 226 -0.56 19.83 4.58
C ALA A 226 -0.24 19.46 3.11
N MET A 227 -0.60 18.23 2.72
CA MET A 227 -0.42 17.75 1.35
C MET A 227 -1.23 18.55 0.33
N ALA A 228 -2.47 18.94 0.68
CA ALA A 228 -3.30 19.77 -0.18
C ALA A 228 -2.71 21.18 -0.36
N ASP A 229 -2.14 21.77 0.69
CA ASP A 229 -1.44 23.06 0.62
C ASP A 229 -0.19 22.97 -0.30
N ASP A 230 0.62 21.93 -0.14
CA ASP A 230 1.83 21.72 -0.95
C ASP A 230 1.48 21.54 -2.44
N LEU A 231 0.46 20.71 -2.73
CA LEU A 231 -0.04 20.51 -4.08
C LEU A 231 -0.67 21.79 -4.66
N GLN A 232 -1.42 22.56 -3.86
CA GLN A 232 -2.00 23.82 -4.32
C GLN A 232 -0.91 24.86 -4.66
N ASN A 233 0.15 24.92 -3.86
CA ASN A 233 1.32 25.76 -4.13
C ASN A 233 2.04 25.33 -5.42
N ALA A 234 2.20 24.02 -5.65
CA ALA A 234 2.74 23.49 -6.90
C ALA A 234 1.82 23.80 -8.10
N GLN A 235 0.50 23.78 -7.90
CA GLN A 235 -0.48 24.19 -8.91
C GLN A 235 -0.29 25.65 -9.32
N PHE A 236 -0.10 26.56 -8.35
CA PHE A 236 0.16 27.97 -8.63
C PHE A 236 1.48 28.21 -9.37
N LYS A 237 2.54 27.48 -8.99
CA LYS A 237 3.83 27.51 -9.71
C LYS A 237 3.66 27.03 -11.16
N SER A 238 2.89 25.97 -11.39
CA SER A 238 2.60 25.43 -12.73
C SER A 238 1.87 26.47 -13.59
N TRP A 239 0.84 27.13 -13.05
CA TRP A 239 0.13 28.19 -13.76
C TRP A 239 1.02 29.40 -14.08
N LEU A 240 1.87 29.82 -13.14
CA LEU A 240 2.87 30.86 -13.41
C LEU A 240 3.84 30.47 -14.53
N ALA A 241 4.31 29.22 -14.54
CA ALA A 241 5.21 28.72 -15.59
C ALA A 241 4.52 28.64 -16.96
N ARG A 242 3.20 28.46 -16.99
CA ARG A 242 2.34 28.54 -18.18
C ARG A 242 1.92 29.96 -18.53
N GLU A 243 2.43 30.96 -17.81
CA GLU A 243 2.10 32.39 -17.94
C GLU A 243 0.61 32.72 -17.76
N LEU A 244 -0.15 31.83 -17.11
CA LEU A 244 -1.58 32.01 -16.92
C LEU A 244 -1.85 33.20 -15.99
N THR A 245 -2.49 34.25 -16.48
CA THR A 245 -2.84 35.40 -15.65
C THR A 245 -4.03 35.08 -14.75
N PRO A 246 -4.21 35.79 -13.61
CA PRO A 246 -5.42 35.63 -12.80
C PRO A 246 -6.71 35.88 -13.59
N LYS A 247 -6.68 36.77 -14.60
CA LYS A 247 -7.82 37.02 -15.49
C LYS A 247 -8.11 35.82 -16.39
N GLU A 248 -7.09 35.23 -17.00
CA GLU A 248 -7.27 34.02 -17.83
C GLU A 248 -7.70 32.82 -17.01
N PHE A 249 -7.17 32.66 -15.80
CA PHE A 249 -7.62 31.62 -14.89
C PHE A 249 -9.09 31.80 -14.50
N LEU A 250 -9.51 33.03 -14.17
CA LEU A 250 -10.93 33.32 -13.92
C LEU A 250 -11.83 32.96 -15.12
N ASN A 251 -11.31 33.18 -16.33
CA ASN A 251 -12.01 32.81 -17.56
C ASN A 251 -12.10 31.28 -17.74
N LEU A 252 -11.01 30.56 -17.42
CA LEU A 252 -10.95 29.10 -17.49
C LEU A 252 -11.97 28.44 -16.56
N LEU A 253 -12.21 29.03 -15.38
CA LEU A 253 -13.20 28.58 -14.41
C LEU A 253 -14.65 28.97 -14.79
N GLY A 254 -14.86 29.71 -15.88
CA GLY A 254 -16.19 30.23 -16.26
C GLY A 254 -16.83 31.10 -15.18
N MET A 255 -16.02 31.81 -14.38
CA MET A 255 -16.47 32.64 -13.25
C MET A 255 -16.38 34.14 -13.56
N GLN A 256 -16.45 34.54 -14.85
CA GLN A 256 -16.35 35.96 -15.22
C GLN A 256 -17.47 36.82 -14.62
N ASN A 257 -18.66 36.22 -14.46
CA ASN A 257 -19.88 36.92 -14.03
C ASN A 257 -20.42 36.43 -12.68
N THR A 258 -19.94 35.30 -12.17
CA THR A 258 -20.42 34.70 -10.90
C THR A 258 -19.32 33.86 -10.27
N LEU A 259 -18.92 34.22 -9.06
CA LEU A 259 -17.97 33.46 -8.23
C LEU A 259 -18.63 32.18 -7.71
N ARG A 260 -17.85 31.11 -7.60
CA ARG A 260 -18.32 29.79 -7.15
C ARG A 260 -17.28 29.15 -6.22
N GLU A 261 -17.71 28.91 -4.99
CA GLU A 261 -16.94 28.17 -3.99
C GLU A 261 -16.72 26.70 -4.44
N PRO A 262 -15.53 26.11 -4.20
CA PRO A 262 -14.36 26.71 -3.53
C PRO A 262 -13.38 27.42 -4.49
N ASN A 263 -13.71 27.53 -5.78
CA ASN A 263 -12.77 27.99 -6.81
C ASN A 263 -12.49 29.50 -6.77
N ASP A 264 -13.39 30.29 -6.21
CA ASP A 264 -13.18 31.72 -5.93
C ASP A 264 -12.08 31.95 -4.89
N ILE A 265 -12.04 31.18 -3.80
CA ILE A 265 -10.93 31.18 -2.84
C ILE A 265 -9.61 30.92 -3.57
N VAL A 266 -9.56 29.87 -4.39
CA VAL A 266 -8.36 29.51 -5.15
C VAL A 266 -7.93 30.64 -6.07
N TRP A 267 -8.88 31.31 -6.73
CA TRP A 267 -8.58 32.46 -7.58
C TRP A 267 -7.95 33.62 -6.79
N TYR A 268 -8.51 34.00 -5.64
CA TYR A 268 -7.95 35.05 -4.79
C TYR A 268 -6.53 34.71 -4.33
N MET A 269 -6.31 33.47 -3.89
CA MET A 269 -4.99 32.98 -3.49
C MET A 269 -4.00 33.03 -4.65
N TYR A 270 -4.41 32.58 -5.84
CA TYR A 270 -3.55 32.61 -7.01
C TYR A 270 -3.19 34.03 -7.45
N LYS A 271 -4.16 34.95 -7.40
CA LYS A 271 -3.91 36.37 -7.71
C LYS A 271 -2.83 36.96 -6.80
N ALA A 272 -2.94 36.75 -5.49
CA ALA A 272 -1.95 37.22 -4.52
C ALA A 272 -0.56 36.59 -4.78
N PHE A 273 -0.52 35.29 -5.08
CA PHE A 273 0.71 34.58 -5.43
C PHE A 273 1.37 35.14 -6.69
N TYR A 274 0.56 35.40 -7.74
CA TYR A 274 1.01 35.95 -9.02
C TYR A 274 1.60 37.36 -8.88
N GLU A 275 0.90 38.25 -8.16
CA GLU A 275 1.35 39.62 -7.91
C GLU A 275 2.67 39.65 -7.12
N THR A 276 2.79 38.80 -6.11
CA THR A 276 4.04 38.63 -5.34
C THR A 276 5.20 38.18 -6.22
N ALA A 277 4.97 37.17 -7.08
CA ALA A 277 6.00 36.66 -7.98
C ALA A 277 6.46 37.71 -9.01
N LYS A 278 5.55 38.53 -9.54
CA LYS A 278 5.90 39.64 -10.44
C LYS A 278 6.72 40.72 -9.74
N ALA A 279 6.35 41.11 -8.52
CA ALA A 279 7.06 42.13 -7.76
C ALA A 279 8.52 41.74 -7.47
N THR A 280 8.78 40.45 -7.24
CA THR A 280 10.16 39.94 -7.04
C THR A 280 10.99 40.00 -8.32
N LYS A 281 10.41 39.65 -9.48
CA LYS A 281 11.11 39.74 -10.78
C LYS A 281 11.47 41.17 -11.19
N THR A 282 10.68 42.16 -10.79
CA THR A 282 10.97 43.58 -11.09
C THR A 282 12.06 44.19 -10.21
N LYS A 283 12.49 43.49 -9.15
CA LYS A 283 13.52 43.96 -8.20
C LYS A 283 14.89 43.26 -8.36
N SER A 284 14.96 42.21 -9.19
CA SER A 284 16.18 41.46 -9.53
C SER A 284 16.76 41.92 -10.85
#